data_AF-A0A1M6U7N1-F1
#
_entry.id   AF-A0A1M6U7N1-F1
#
_cell.length_a   1.000
_cell.length_b   1.000
_cell.length_c   1.000
_cell.angle_alpha   90.00
_cell.angle_beta   90.00
_cell.angle_gamma   90.00
#
_symmetry.space_group_name_H-M   'P 1'
#
loop_
_entity.id
_entity.type
_entity.pdbx_description
1 polymer ?
#
loop_
_entity_poly.entity_id
_entity_poly.type
_entity_poly.pdbx_seq_one_letter_code
_entity_poly.pdbx_strand_id
1 'polypeptide(L)'
;MKAYQMKITVKESKPPVWRRLIVPAGLSFSQLSIILNEAMGWTGYHLDCFTFKKLGVEFEEEPEDDFWGDVDQYNAAEYIIDHFVEEQKTFLYTYDFGDEWIHTVVIEKVLDDYDKNYPEVIKFKGDALPEDCGGIWGHYHLMEVLQNPEDPEYGELKEWYGDAADYAFDIDTVNENLQAMKLTKRKSKPQTRNEIYQKLEKGKAFTTISGKYDIEEMDEDDFWDFDPSDEPAGIGKLLIVVDMQNDFIDGALGTKEAQKILPDVVEKIKTFEGPVLFTQDTHEENYLETQEGKKLPVEHCIRETEGWKLYPEIAALVGDEENIIEKPTFGSAEIAAMLGKMSEKFEIESITLIGLCTDICVISNAMTLKAFLPEVPIIVDSKCCAGVTPESHENALRAMSACQIEIV
;
A
#
# COMPACT_ATOMS: atom_id res chain seq x y z
N MET A 1 -21.07 21.00 19.22
CA MET A 1 -20.07 19.90 19.19
C MET A 1 -19.13 20.19 18.04
N LYS A 2 -17.92 19.62 18.08
CA LYS A 2 -16.97 19.79 16.97
C LYS A 2 -17.55 19.16 15.69
N ALA A 3 -17.34 19.81 14.55
CA ALA A 3 -17.77 19.34 13.23
C ALA A 3 -16.86 19.90 12.13
N TYR A 4 -16.87 19.25 10.97
CA TYR A 4 -16.10 19.64 9.79
C TYR A 4 -17.04 20.10 8.69
N GLN A 5 -16.84 21.33 8.21
CA GLN A 5 -17.42 21.76 6.95
C GLN A 5 -16.51 21.24 5.83
N MET A 6 -17.01 20.30 5.04
CA MET A 6 -16.25 19.68 3.95
C MET A 6 -16.96 19.84 2.61
N LYS A 7 -16.18 19.87 1.54
CA LYS A 7 -16.67 19.87 0.16
C LYS A 7 -16.16 18.62 -0.55
N ILE A 8 -17.09 17.77 -0.97
CA ILE A 8 -16.84 16.62 -1.84
C ILE A 8 -17.14 17.00 -3.28
N THR A 9 -16.23 16.72 -4.20
CA THR A 9 -16.35 17.04 -5.64
C THR A 9 -15.99 15.81 -6.46
N VAL A 10 -16.85 15.41 -7.39
CA VAL A 10 -16.53 14.35 -8.37
C VAL A 10 -15.40 14.84 -9.25
N LYS A 11 -14.28 14.11 -9.26
CA LYS A 11 -13.11 14.47 -10.06
C LYS A 11 -13.49 14.44 -11.54
N GLU A 12 -12.91 15.37 -12.30
CA GLU A 12 -13.14 15.50 -13.76
C GLU A 12 -14.57 15.88 -14.21
N SER A 13 -15.52 16.01 -13.28
CA SER A 13 -16.90 16.41 -13.58
C SER A 13 -17.03 17.79 -14.28
N LYS A 14 -17.71 17.82 -15.42
CA LYS A 14 -18.01 18.98 -16.26
C LYS A 14 -19.46 18.88 -16.80
N PRO A 15 -20.39 19.74 -16.35
CA PRO A 15 -20.23 20.75 -15.31
C PRO A 15 -19.87 20.13 -13.95
N PRO A 16 -19.23 20.87 -13.03
CA PRO A 16 -18.75 20.30 -11.78
C PRO A 16 -19.92 19.87 -10.89
N VAL A 17 -19.86 18.62 -10.44
CA VAL A 17 -20.77 18.00 -9.48
C VAL A 17 -20.11 17.99 -8.10
N TRP A 18 -20.73 18.66 -7.12
CA TRP A 18 -20.20 18.72 -5.76
C TRP A 18 -21.29 18.90 -4.71
N ARG A 19 -20.95 18.53 -3.47
CA ARG A 19 -21.75 18.77 -2.27
C ARG A 19 -20.87 19.43 -1.21
N ARG A 20 -21.47 20.28 -0.40
CA ARG A 20 -20.84 20.86 0.79
C ARG A 20 -21.65 20.44 1.99
N LEU A 21 -20.98 19.77 2.92
CA LEU A 21 -21.58 19.15 4.09
C LEU A 21 -21.00 19.78 5.35
N ILE A 22 -21.77 19.71 6.43
CA ILE A 22 -21.26 19.77 7.80
C ILE A 22 -21.37 18.36 8.37
N VAL A 23 -20.26 17.82 8.88
CA VAL A 23 -20.18 16.45 9.39
C VAL A 23 -19.71 16.49 10.86
N PRO A 24 -20.44 15.90 11.81
CA PRO A 24 -20.01 15.82 13.21
C PRO A 24 -18.63 15.14 13.36
N ALA A 25 -17.81 15.64 14.28
CA ALA A 25 -16.57 14.98 14.68
C ALA A 25 -16.84 13.69 15.47
N GLY A 26 -15.83 12.81 15.56
CA GLY A 26 -15.91 11.54 16.28
C GLY A 26 -16.60 10.41 15.52
N LEU A 27 -16.66 10.50 14.19
CA LEU A 27 -17.15 9.44 13.30
C LEU A 27 -16.01 8.53 12.87
N SER A 28 -16.32 7.26 12.58
CA SER A 28 -15.39 6.39 11.86
C SER A 28 -15.40 6.64 10.35
N PHE A 29 -14.40 6.11 9.63
CA PHE A 29 -14.40 6.16 8.16
C PHE A 29 -15.58 5.40 7.55
N SER A 30 -16.00 4.25 8.12
CA SER A 30 -17.22 3.56 7.68
C SER A 30 -18.47 4.42 7.82
N GLN A 31 -18.58 5.20 8.91
CA GLN A 31 -19.68 6.15 9.10
C GLN A 31 -19.62 7.30 8.10
N LEU A 32 -18.41 7.79 7.80
CA LEU A 32 -18.20 8.83 6.80
C LEU A 32 -18.59 8.34 5.39
N SER A 33 -18.23 7.11 5.02
CA SER A 33 -18.58 6.49 3.72
C SER A 33 -20.09 6.55 3.45
N ILE A 34 -20.89 6.14 4.44
CA ILE A 34 -22.37 6.17 4.36
C ILE A 34 -22.89 7.59 4.14
N ILE A 35 -22.31 8.58 4.84
CA ILE A 35 -22.70 9.99 4.72
C ILE A 35 -22.37 10.53 3.32
N LEU A 36 -21.19 10.20 2.80
CA LEU A 36 -20.75 10.66 1.49
C LEU A 36 -21.59 10.02 0.37
N ASN A 37 -21.89 8.73 0.48
CA ASN A 37 -22.76 8.03 -0.47
C ASN A 37 -24.16 8.66 -0.51
N GLU A 38 -24.80 8.85 0.64
CA GLU A 38 -26.10 9.51 0.72
C GLU A 38 -26.06 10.93 0.12
N ALA A 39 -25.02 11.69 0.41
CA ALA A 39 -24.88 13.05 -0.12
C ALA A 39 -24.66 13.08 -1.65
N MET A 40 -24.05 12.04 -2.21
CA MET A 40 -23.82 11.91 -3.66
C MET A 40 -25.00 11.29 -4.40
N GLY A 41 -25.97 10.71 -3.68
CA GLY A 41 -27.13 10.02 -4.25
C GLY A 41 -26.86 8.55 -4.56
N TRP A 42 -25.96 7.92 -3.80
CA TRP A 42 -25.49 6.56 -4.00
C TRP A 42 -25.96 5.61 -2.91
N THR A 43 -26.09 4.35 -3.29
CA THR A 43 -26.69 3.31 -2.46
C THR A 43 -25.71 2.77 -1.41
N GLY A 44 -24.41 2.88 -1.68
CA GLY A 44 -23.36 2.29 -0.86
C GLY A 44 -23.19 0.79 -1.05
N TYR A 45 -23.64 0.26 -2.20
CA TYR A 45 -23.54 -1.16 -2.53
C TYR A 45 -22.11 -1.61 -2.88
N HIS A 46 -21.28 -0.70 -3.39
CA HIS A 46 -19.93 -1.00 -3.86
C HIS A 46 -18.85 -0.74 -2.80
N LEU A 47 -17.67 -1.36 -2.99
CA LEU A 47 -16.48 -1.09 -2.18
C LEU A 47 -16.01 0.36 -2.33
N ASP A 48 -15.32 0.86 -1.31
CA ASP A 48 -14.80 2.23 -1.26
C ASP A 48 -13.55 2.31 -0.40
N CYS A 49 -12.75 3.34 -0.64
CA CYS A 49 -11.59 3.67 0.18
C CYS A 49 -11.39 5.18 0.35
N PHE A 50 -10.65 5.55 1.40
CA PHE A 50 -10.22 6.92 1.67
C PHE A 50 -8.70 7.03 1.61
N THR A 51 -8.17 7.69 0.57
CA THR A 51 -6.72 7.83 0.39
C THR A 51 -6.20 9.17 0.90
N PHE A 52 -5.31 9.13 1.90
CA PHE A 52 -4.57 10.27 2.44
C PHE A 52 -3.14 10.27 1.92
N LYS A 53 -2.96 10.72 0.67
CA LYS A 53 -1.68 10.63 -0.06
C LYS A 53 -0.45 11.22 0.65
N LYS A 54 -0.58 12.25 1.48
CA LYS A 54 0.59 12.83 2.17
C LYS A 54 0.96 12.03 3.41
N LEU A 55 -0.04 11.47 4.08
CA LEU A 55 0.14 10.56 5.20
C LEU A 55 0.59 9.17 4.70
N GLY A 56 0.32 8.85 3.44
CA GLY A 56 0.66 7.55 2.86
C GLY A 56 -0.25 6.45 3.36
N VAL A 57 -1.49 6.78 3.72
CA VAL A 57 -2.43 5.83 4.32
C VAL A 57 -3.74 5.78 3.56
N GLU A 58 -4.41 4.64 3.66
CA GLU A 58 -5.71 4.36 3.09
C GLU A 58 -6.62 3.69 4.12
N PHE A 59 -7.92 4.02 4.07
CA PHE A 59 -8.92 3.39 4.93
C PHE A 59 -9.99 2.71 4.10
N GLU A 60 -10.22 1.41 4.34
CA GLU A 60 -11.25 0.61 3.68
C GLU A 60 -11.86 -0.45 4.62
N GLU A 61 -12.98 -1.05 4.23
CA GLU A 61 -13.74 -1.97 5.10
C GLU A 61 -13.00 -3.28 5.42
N GLU A 62 -12.32 -3.82 4.42
CA GLU A 62 -11.60 -5.09 4.47
C GLU A 62 -10.20 -4.84 3.91
N PRO A 63 -9.32 -4.14 4.66
CA PRO A 63 -7.96 -3.90 4.22
C PRO A 63 -7.29 -5.24 3.94
N GLU A 64 -6.67 -5.35 2.77
CA GLU A 64 -5.84 -6.50 2.47
C GLU A 64 -4.48 -6.28 3.13
N ASP A 65 -3.87 -7.36 3.64
CA ASP A 65 -2.44 -7.37 4.01
C ASP A 65 -1.62 -7.38 2.71
N ASP A 66 -1.79 -6.34 1.90
CA ASP A 66 -1.05 -6.16 0.67
C ASP A 66 0.26 -5.44 1.02
N PHE A 67 1.25 -6.24 1.39
CA PHE A 67 2.65 -5.84 1.64
C PHE A 67 3.27 -4.97 0.52
N TRP A 68 2.58 -4.85 -0.62
CA TRP A 68 3.01 -4.19 -1.85
C TRP A 68 2.31 -2.85 -2.13
N GLY A 69 1.35 -2.46 -1.31
CA GLY A 69 0.64 -1.19 -1.43
C GLY A 69 1.55 0.02 -1.27
N ASP A 70 1.37 1.05 -2.11
CA ASP A 70 2.03 2.35 -1.95
C ASP A 70 1.50 3.15 -0.74
N VAL A 71 0.50 2.62 -0.04
CA VAL A 71 -0.21 3.22 1.09
C VAL A 71 -0.52 2.17 2.15
N ASP A 72 -0.30 2.51 3.42
CA ASP A 72 -0.65 1.65 4.55
C ASP A 72 -2.18 1.58 4.66
N GLN A 73 -2.73 0.37 4.62
CA GLN A 73 -4.18 0.16 4.66
C GLN A 73 -4.66 -0.10 6.08
N TYR A 74 -5.75 0.55 6.45
CA TYR A 74 -6.34 0.46 7.77
C TYR A 74 -7.84 0.21 7.71
N ASN A 75 -8.35 -0.49 8.71
CA ASN A 75 -9.77 -0.81 8.74
C ASN A 75 -10.62 0.43 9.04
N ALA A 76 -11.46 0.83 8.08
CA ALA A 76 -12.33 2.01 8.15
C ALA A 76 -13.32 1.99 9.32
N ALA A 77 -13.65 0.81 9.85
CA ALA A 77 -14.55 0.65 10.99
C ALA A 77 -13.88 1.03 12.32
N GLU A 78 -12.55 0.98 12.39
CA GLU A 78 -11.78 1.13 13.62
C GLU A 78 -11.27 2.55 13.84
N TYR A 79 -10.99 3.30 12.78
CA TYR A 79 -10.35 4.61 12.86
C TYR A 79 -11.35 5.77 12.83
N ILE A 80 -11.15 6.74 13.71
CA ILE A 80 -11.90 7.98 13.80
C ILE A 80 -11.30 9.03 12.87
N ILE A 81 -12.14 9.75 12.13
CA ILE A 81 -11.70 10.66 11.06
C ILE A 81 -10.93 11.90 11.57
N ASP A 82 -11.15 12.29 12.83
CA ASP A 82 -10.80 13.62 13.38
C ASP A 82 -9.33 14.01 13.16
N HIS A 83 -8.39 13.15 13.57
CA HIS A 83 -6.96 13.40 13.43
C HIS A 83 -6.56 13.59 11.95
N PHE A 84 -6.94 12.63 11.10
CA PHE A 84 -6.55 12.59 9.70
C PHE A 84 -7.07 13.79 8.91
N VAL A 85 -8.32 14.21 9.14
CA VAL A 85 -8.91 15.34 8.41
C VAL A 85 -8.39 16.69 8.91
N GLU A 86 -7.88 16.77 10.14
CA GLU A 86 -7.25 17.97 10.69
C GLU A 86 -5.81 18.11 10.22
N GLU A 87 -5.06 17.01 10.14
CA GLU A 87 -3.70 16.97 9.65
C GLU A 87 -3.63 17.16 8.12
N GLN A 88 -4.39 16.37 7.37
CA GLN A 88 -4.48 16.46 5.92
C GLN A 88 -5.90 16.86 5.49
N LYS A 89 -6.11 18.17 5.35
CA LYS A 89 -7.40 18.79 4.96
C LYS A 89 -7.89 18.47 3.54
N THR A 90 -7.18 17.67 2.76
CA THR A 90 -7.59 17.26 1.41
C THR A 90 -7.21 15.82 1.16
N PHE A 91 -8.18 14.98 0.86
CA PHE A 91 -8.02 13.55 0.63
C PHE A 91 -8.90 13.08 -0.53
N LEU A 92 -8.68 11.86 -0.99
CA LEU A 92 -9.51 11.22 -2.00
C LEU A 92 -10.52 10.28 -1.35
N TYR A 93 -11.70 10.22 -1.92
CA TYR A 93 -12.70 9.20 -1.63
C TYR A 93 -13.05 8.49 -2.94
N THR A 94 -12.72 7.22 -3.05
CA THR A 94 -13.01 6.40 -4.24
C THR A 94 -14.17 5.48 -3.89
N TYR A 95 -15.24 5.55 -4.68
CA TYR A 95 -16.40 4.67 -4.55
C TYR A 95 -16.54 3.83 -5.82
N ASP A 96 -16.87 2.56 -5.64
CA ASP A 96 -16.94 1.55 -6.69
C ASP A 96 -15.60 1.34 -7.40
N PHE A 97 -14.88 0.27 -7.05
CA PHE A 97 -13.60 -0.06 -7.68
C PHE A 97 -13.75 -0.57 -9.12
N GLY A 98 -14.98 -0.87 -9.58
CA GLY A 98 -15.25 -1.17 -10.99
C GLY A 98 -15.33 0.10 -11.83
N ASP A 99 -16.21 1.03 -11.46
CA ASP A 99 -16.43 2.30 -12.17
C ASP A 99 -15.40 3.39 -11.81
N GLU A 100 -14.70 3.22 -10.69
CA GLU A 100 -13.68 4.10 -10.14
C GLU A 100 -14.16 5.56 -9.96
N TRP A 101 -15.23 5.76 -9.19
CA TRP A 101 -15.71 7.11 -8.91
C TRP A 101 -14.82 7.83 -7.90
N ILE A 102 -13.88 8.63 -8.41
CA ILE A 102 -12.93 9.39 -7.59
C ILE A 102 -13.52 10.74 -7.19
N HIS A 103 -13.48 11.04 -5.89
CA HIS A 103 -13.84 12.34 -5.33
C HIS A 103 -12.65 13.01 -4.68
N THR A 104 -12.55 14.32 -4.85
CA THR A 104 -11.71 15.15 -3.98
C THR A 104 -12.57 15.68 -2.83
N VAL A 105 -12.17 15.38 -1.59
CA VAL A 105 -12.80 15.91 -0.38
C VAL A 105 -11.86 16.94 0.24
N VAL A 106 -12.40 18.14 0.52
CA VAL A 106 -11.65 19.26 1.11
C VAL A 106 -12.33 19.71 2.39
N ILE A 107 -11.60 19.72 3.51
CA ILE A 107 -12.03 20.33 4.76
C ILE A 107 -11.85 21.85 4.66
N GLU A 108 -12.97 22.56 4.52
CA GLU A 108 -12.96 24.02 4.35
C GLU A 108 -12.91 24.73 5.71
N LYS A 109 -13.57 24.19 6.74
CA LYS A 109 -13.62 24.75 8.09
C LYS A 109 -13.77 23.68 9.18
N VAL A 110 -13.19 23.94 10.33
CA VAL A 110 -13.48 23.25 11.60
C VAL A 110 -14.43 24.14 12.40
N LEU A 111 -15.51 23.57 12.91
CA LEU A 111 -16.53 24.25 13.70
C LEU A 111 -16.53 23.67 15.11
N ASP A 112 -16.38 24.49 16.15
CA ASP A 112 -16.36 24.00 17.53
C ASP A 112 -17.76 23.92 18.16
N ASP A 113 -18.72 24.68 17.62
CA ASP A 113 -20.04 24.95 18.18
C ASP A 113 -21.20 24.52 17.28
N TYR A 114 -21.04 23.44 16.52
CA TYR A 114 -22.15 22.88 15.74
C TYR A 114 -23.29 22.42 16.65
N ASP A 115 -24.50 22.93 16.43
CA ASP A 115 -25.66 22.77 17.32
C ASP A 115 -26.42 21.45 17.09
N LYS A 116 -26.11 20.75 16.00
CA LYS A 116 -26.65 19.43 15.65
C LYS A 116 -25.64 18.32 15.93
N ASN A 117 -26.12 17.09 15.93
CA ASN A 117 -25.31 15.88 16.05
C ASN A 117 -25.47 14.93 14.87
N TYR A 118 -25.98 15.42 13.74
CA TYR A 118 -26.14 14.69 12.50
C TYR A 118 -25.53 15.50 11.34
N PRO A 119 -25.10 14.84 10.26
CA PRO A 119 -24.58 15.51 9.08
C PRO A 119 -25.66 16.26 8.30
N GLU A 120 -25.25 17.26 7.52
CA GLU A 120 -26.17 18.05 6.69
C GLU A 120 -25.47 18.59 5.45
N VAL A 121 -26.07 18.42 4.28
CA VAL A 121 -25.68 19.13 3.06
C VAL A 121 -26.21 20.56 3.14
N ILE A 122 -25.32 21.54 3.05
CA ILE A 122 -25.66 22.96 3.14
C ILE A 122 -25.66 23.67 1.79
N LYS A 123 -24.95 23.12 0.79
CA LYS A 123 -24.90 23.62 -0.60
C LYS A 123 -24.54 22.49 -1.55
N PHE A 124 -24.98 22.60 -2.81
CA PHE A 124 -24.62 21.66 -3.86
C PHE A 124 -24.53 22.33 -5.22
N LYS A 125 -24.01 21.58 -6.20
CA LYS A 125 -24.13 21.86 -7.63
C LYS A 125 -24.13 20.54 -8.39
N GLY A 126 -24.96 20.46 -9.44
CA GLY A 126 -25.10 19.28 -10.28
C GLY A 126 -25.97 18.21 -9.62
N ASP A 127 -26.65 17.44 -10.46
CA ASP A 127 -27.51 16.32 -10.06
C ASP A 127 -26.68 15.13 -9.56
N ALA A 128 -27.34 14.05 -9.13
CA ALA A 128 -26.65 12.78 -8.84
C ALA A 128 -26.17 12.14 -10.16
N LEU A 129 -25.07 11.38 -10.09
CA LEU A 129 -24.57 10.61 -11.23
C LEU A 129 -25.05 9.16 -11.09
N PRO A 130 -25.54 8.52 -12.17
CA PRO A 130 -25.99 7.13 -12.10
C PRO A 130 -24.87 6.20 -11.63
N GLU A 131 -25.18 5.27 -10.72
CA GLU A 131 -24.29 4.13 -10.44
C GLU A 131 -24.23 3.20 -11.66
N ASP A 132 -23.19 2.37 -11.74
CA ASP A 132 -22.99 1.35 -12.78
C ASP A 132 -22.96 1.87 -14.22
N CYS A 133 -22.69 3.17 -14.44
CA CYS A 133 -22.64 3.73 -15.78
C CYS A 133 -21.25 3.69 -16.42
N GLY A 134 -20.24 3.10 -15.77
CA GLY A 134 -18.85 3.08 -16.24
C GLY A 134 -18.06 4.31 -15.83
N GLY A 135 -18.32 4.82 -14.62
CA GLY A 135 -17.60 5.96 -14.06
C GLY A 135 -17.87 7.29 -14.78
N ILE A 136 -16.99 8.27 -14.58
CA ILE A 136 -17.18 9.62 -15.12
C ILE A 136 -17.21 9.66 -16.66
N TRP A 137 -16.43 8.80 -17.30
CA TRP A 137 -16.37 8.71 -18.77
C TRP A 137 -17.60 8.01 -19.34
N GLY A 138 -18.06 6.95 -18.69
CA GLY A 138 -19.31 6.28 -19.04
C GLY A 138 -20.52 7.20 -18.87
N HIS A 139 -20.54 8.04 -17.84
CA HIS A 139 -21.55 9.10 -17.72
C HIS A 139 -21.54 10.08 -18.90
N TYR A 140 -20.37 10.53 -19.36
CA TYR A 140 -20.33 11.43 -20.54
C TYR A 140 -20.77 10.75 -21.82
N HIS A 141 -20.37 9.51 -22.02
CA HIS A 141 -20.83 8.72 -23.15
C HIS A 141 -22.36 8.56 -23.11
N LEU A 142 -22.93 8.24 -21.95
CA LEU A 142 -24.37 8.18 -21.75
C LEU A 142 -25.05 9.51 -22.09
N MET A 143 -24.54 10.63 -21.57
CA MET A 143 -25.11 11.95 -21.85
C MET A 143 -24.99 12.35 -23.33
N GLU A 144 -23.93 11.94 -24.02
CA GLU A 144 -23.73 12.14 -25.46
C GLU A 144 -24.76 11.35 -26.27
N VAL A 145 -24.91 10.05 -25.98
CA VAL A 145 -25.87 9.17 -26.66
C VAL A 145 -27.30 9.66 -26.43
N LEU A 146 -27.68 10.02 -25.20
CA LEU A 146 -29.04 10.50 -24.88
C LEU A 146 -29.39 11.84 -25.55
N GLN A 147 -28.41 12.59 -26.05
CA GLN A 147 -28.63 13.80 -26.85
C GLN A 147 -28.84 13.51 -28.35
N ASN A 148 -28.56 12.29 -28.81
CA ASN A 148 -28.66 11.87 -30.19
C ASN A 148 -29.59 10.66 -30.37
N PRO A 149 -30.91 10.87 -30.58
CA PRO A 149 -31.86 9.77 -30.80
C PRO A 149 -31.59 8.86 -32.00
N GLU A 150 -30.70 9.26 -32.92
CA GLU A 150 -30.28 8.46 -34.08
C GLU A 150 -29.05 7.59 -33.78
N ASP A 151 -28.47 7.72 -32.59
CA ASP A 151 -27.35 6.88 -32.17
C ASP A 151 -27.80 5.41 -32.05
N PRO A 152 -27.01 4.44 -32.58
CA PRO A 152 -27.35 3.02 -32.46
C PRO A 152 -27.58 2.54 -31.03
N GLU A 153 -26.95 3.16 -30.04
CA GLU A 153 -27.04 2.78 -28.62
C GLU A 153 -28.18 3.50 -27.88
N TYR A 154 -28.84 4.49 -28.50
CA TYR A 154 -29.85 5.34 -27.85
C TYR A 154 -30.99 4.55 -27.22
N GLY A 155 -31.54 3.57 -27.94
CA GLY A 155 -32.69 2.80 -27.46
C GLY A 155 -32.39 2.04 -26.17
N GLU A 156 -31.26 1.33 -26.14
CA GLU A 156 -30.81 0.53 -24.99
C GLU A 156 -30.45 1.43 -23.80
N LEU A 157 -29.62 2.45 -24.03
CA LEU A 157 -29.19 3.35 -22.96
C LEU A 157 -30.32 4.23 -22.42
N LYS A 158 -31.29 4.61 -23.25
CA LYS A 158 -32.47 5.36 -22.78
C LYS A 158 -33.39 4.49 -21.92
N GLU A 159 -33.55 3.21 -22.28
CA GLU A 159 -34.31 2.25 -21.49
C GLU A 159 -33.63 1.99 -20.13
N TRP A 160 -32.31 1.79 -20.13
CA TRP A 160 -31.52 1.62 -18.92
C TRP A 160 -31.52 2.87 -18.03
N TYR A 161 -31.29 4.05 -18.61
CA TYR A 161 -31.20 5.31 -17.86
C TYR A 161 -32.53 5.71 -17.21
N GLY A 162 -33.65 5.41 -17.87
CA GLY A 162 -34.97 5.78 -17.37
C GLY A 162 -35.26 7.28 -17.45
N ASP A 163 -35.82 7.85 -16.37
CA ASP A 163 -36.18 9.26 -16.28
C ASP A 163 -35.05 10.08 -15.64
N ALA A 164 -34.71 11.22 -16.24
CA ALA A 164 -33.70 12.12 -15.68
C ALA A 164 -34.13 12.67 -14.30
N ALA A 165 -35.44 12.73 -14.03
CA ALA A 165 -35.98 13.14 -12.74
C ALA A 165 -35.53 12.23 -11.59
N ASP A 166 -35.19 10.96 -11.86
CA ASP A 166 -34.73 10.01 -10.85
C ASP A 166 -33.34 10.36 -10.30
N TYR A 167 -32.56 11.15 -11.05
CA TYR A 167 -31.22 11.60 -10.65
C TYR A 167 -31.20 13.05 -10.14
N ALA A 168 -32.31 13.77 -10.22
CA ALA A 168 -32.39 15.16 -9.78
C ALA A 168 -32.02 15.25 -8.29
N PHE A 169 -31.05 16.12 -7.97
CA PHE A 169 -30.58 16.19 -6.58
C PHE A 169 -31.56 16.97 -5.69
N ASP A 170 -32.24 16.25 -4.80
CA ASP A 170 -33.11 16.82 -3.77
C ASP A 170 -32.40 16.92 -2.42
N ILE A 171 -31.93 18.12 -2.11
CA ILE A 171 -31.25 18.43 -0.84
C ILE A 171 -32.14 18.19 0.39
N ASP A 172 -33.46 18.35 0.27
CA ASP A 172 -34.37 18.21 1.42
C ASP A 172 -34.51 16.73 1.79
N THR A 173 -34.68 15.87 0.78
CA THR A 173 -34.74 14.40 0.96
C THR A 173 -33.42 13.86 1.51
N VAL A 174 -32.29 14.29 0.93
CA VAL A 174 -30.96 13.90 1.42
C VAL A 174 -30.76 14.33 2.88
N ASN A 175 -31.12 15.56 3.24
CA ASN A 175 -30.99 16.03 4.61
C ASN A 175 -31.98 15.35 5.58
N GLU A 176 -33.13 14.86 5.11
CA GLU A 176 -34.03 14.02 5.90
C GLU A 176 -33.37 12.67 6.22
N ASN A 177 -32.75 12.02 5.24
CA ASN A 177 -32.03 10.76 5.43
C ASN A 177 -30.81 10.93 6.35
N LEU A 178 -30.02 11.99 6.14
CA LEU A 178 -28.85 12.30 6.97
C LEU A 178 -29.21 12.55 8.45
N GLN A 179 -30.42 13.04 8.77
CA GLN A 179 -30.87 13.17 10.16
C GLN A 179 -30.98 11.83 10.90
N ALA A 180 -31.25 10.74 10.18
CA ALA A 180 -31.25 9.39 10.77
C ALA A 180 -29.85 8.97 11.22
N MET A 181 -28.80 9.52 10.59
CA MET A 181 -27.38 9.27 10.88
C MET A 181 -26.84 10.10 12.06
N LYS A 182 -27.71 10.49 12.99
CA LYS A 182 -27.30 11.24 14.20
C LYS A 182 -26.33 10.44 15.06
N LEU A 183 -25.22 11.05 15.44
CA LEU A 183 -24.22 10.47 16.32
C LEU A 183 -24.72 10.54 17.77
N THR A 184 -24.96 9.37 18.35
CA THR A 184 -25.39 9.24 19.75
C THR A 184 -24.20 9.07 20.68
N LYS A 185 -24.29 9.58 21.91
CA LYS A 185 -23.27 9.38 22.97
C LYS A 185 -23.13 7.93 23.44
N ARG A 186 -23.96 7.01 22.93
CA ARG A 186 -23.92 5.60 23.28
C ARG A 186 -22.68 4.99 22.61
N LYS A 187 -21.84 4.34 23.41
CA LYS A 187 -20.67 3.64 22.90
C LYS A 187 -21.01 2.30 22.26
N SER A 188 -20.28 1.93 21.21
CA SER A 188 -20.24 0.59 20.64
C SER A 188 -18.81 0.17 20.31
N LYS A 189 -18.60 -1.12 20.04
CA LYS A 189 -17.42 -1.58 19.31
C LYS A 189 -17.38 -0.95 17.90
N PRO A 190 -16.21 -0.95 17.22
CA PRO A 190 -16.10 -0.75 15.78
C PRO A 190 -17.17 -1.52 15.00
N GLN A 191 -17.63 -0.93 13.91
CA GLN A 191 -18.70 -1.48 13.09
C GLN A 191 -18.42 -1.28 11.62
N THR A 192 -18.54 -2.36 10.86
CA THR A 192 -18.46 -2.29 9.40
C THR A 192 -19.63 -1.48 8.84
N ARG A 193 -19.46 -0.91 7.66
CA ARG A 193 -20.51 -0.20 6.94
C ARG A 193 -21.77 -1.05 6.76
N ASN A 194 -21.62 -2.32 6.43
CA ASN A 194 -22.74 -3.27 6.30
C ASN A 194 -23.53 -3.42 7.62
N GLU A 195 -22.86 -3.53 8.76
CA GLU A 195 -23.53 -3.57 10.07
C GLU A 195 -24.27 -2.25 10.36
N ILE A 196 -23.74 -1.12 9.91
CA ILE A 196 -24.35 0.20 10.11
C ILE A 196 -25.59 0.37 9.23
N TYR A 197 -25.55 -0.02 7.95
CA TYR A 197 -26.74 -0.01 7.07
C TYR A 197 -27.89 -0.85 7.65
N GLN A 198 -27.61 -2.07 8.07
CA GLN A 198 -28.60 -2.95 8.71
C GLN A 198 -29.20 -2.36 10.01
N LYS A 199 -28.48 -1.44 10.67
CA LYS A 199 -28.99 -0.72 11.84
C LYS A 199 -29.86 0.46 11.43
N LEU A 200 -29.45 1.23 10.42
CA LEU A 200 -30.23 2.35 9.88
C LEU A 200 -31.59 1.88 9.34
N GLU A 201 -31.63 0.76 8.62
CA GLU A 201 -32.89 0.14 8.16
C GLU A 201 -33.85 -0.20 9.32
N LYS A 202 -33.30 -0.48 10.50
CA LYS A 202 -34.06 -0.74 11.73
C LYS A 202 -34.34 0.54 12.53
N GLY A 203 -34.13 1.71 11.94
CA GLY A 203 -34.34 3.02 12.56
C GLY A 203 -33.35 3.35 13.67
N LYS A 204 -32.18 2.69 13.71
CA LYS A 204 -31.14 2.96 14.71
C LYS A 204 -30.13 3.97 14.18
N ALA A 205 -29.82 4.94 15.02
CA ALA A 205 -28.85 5.98 14.74
C ALA A 205 -27.39 5.50 14.91
N PHE A 206 -26.43 6.34 14.51
CA PHE A 206 -25.01 6.11 14.72
C PHE A 206 -24.65 6.08 16.21
N THR A 207 -23.65 5.29 16.53
CA THR A 207 -23.05 5.20 17.87
C THR A 207 -21.62 5.67 17.81
N THR A 208 -21.18 6.39 18.85
CA THR A 208 -19.76 6.68 19.03
C THR A 208 -19.01 5.37 19.25
N ILE A 209 -17.96 5.11 18.47
CA ILE A 209 -17.13 3.93 18.67
C ILE A 209 -15.99 4.23 19.65
N SER A 210 -15.48 3.20 20.33
CA SER A 210 -14.16 3.24 20.95
C SER A 210 -13.11 2.89 19.88
N GLY A 211 -12.96 3.76 18.90
CA GLY A 211 -12.01 3.60 17.79
C GLY A 211 -10.63 4.19 18.08
N LYS A 212 -9.68 3.89 17.21
CA LYS A 212 -8.35 4.50 17.18
C LYS A 212 -8.46 5.93 16.65
N TYR A 213 -7.74 6.87 17.24
CA TYR A 213 -7.82 8.29 16.88
C TYR A 213 -6.72 8.71 15.94
N ASP A 214 -5.60 8.01 16.02
CA ASP A 214 -4.38 8.10 15.28
C ASP A 214 -3.97 6.68 14.91
N ILE A 215 -2.95 6.56 14.08
CA ILE A 215 -2.20 5.32 13.96
C ILE A 215 -1.32 5.32 15.21
N GLU A 216 -1.76 4.63 16.27
CA GLU A 216 -0.90 4.37 17.43
C GLU A 216 0.38 3.75 16.86
N GLU A 217 1.52 4.43 17.06
CA GLU A 217 2.83 3.81 16.85
C GLU A 217 2.81 2.48 17.59
N MET A 218 3.12 1.40 16.89
CA MET A 218 3.43 0.13 17.55
C MET A 218 4.46 0.43 18.64
N ASP A 219 4.08 0.18 19.89
CA ASP A 219 4.81 0.44 21.14
C ASP A 219 6.27 0.94 20.97
N GLU A 220 6.48 2.24 21.23
CA GLU A 220 7.79 2.93 21.30
C GLU A 220 8.72 2.41 22.45
N ASP A 221 8.32 1.41 23.23
CA ASP A 221 9.11 0.90 24.36
C ASP A 221 10.23 -0.10 23.97
N ASP A 222 10.33 -0.52 22.69
CA ASP A 222 11.39 -1.42 22.20
C ASP A 222 12.41 -0.77 21.25
N PHE A 223 12.34 0.55 21.00
CA PHE A 223 13.25 1.26 20.08
C PHE A 223 13.88 2.51 20.71
N TRP A 224 14.57 2.32 21.84
CA TRP A 224 15.42 3.26 22.59
C TRP A 224 15.65 4.69 22.04
N ASP A 225 15.16 5.67 22.81
CA ASP A 225 15.68 7.04 23.03
C ASP A 225 15.92 7.92 21.78
N PHE A 226 14.88 8.62 21.30
CA PHE A 226 15.04 9.75 20.36
C PHE A 226 14.59 11.09 20.98
N ASP A 227 15.54 12.02 21.10
CA ASP A 227 15.34 13.40 21.54
C ASP A 227 14.89 14.24 20.32
N PRO A 228 13.75 14.97 20.38
CA PRO A 228 13.20 15.74 19.26
C PRO A 228 14.06 16.96 18.82
N SER A 229 15.30 17.07 19.28
CA SER A 229 16.32 17.95 18.68
C SER A 229 17.07 17.35 17.49
N ASP A 230 16.91 16.05 17.21
CA ASP A 230 17.66 15.37 16.15
C ASP A 230 16.90 15.36 14.81
N GLU A 231 17.61 15.64 13.71
CA GLU A 231 17.10 15.66 12.33
C GLU A 231 16.62 14.26 11.86
N PRO A 232 15.87 14.14 10.74
CA PRO A 232 15.21 12.88 10.37
C PRO A 232 16.22 11.72 10.28
N ALA A 233 16.01 10.67 11.08
CA ALA A 233 16.90 9.51 11.10
C ALA A 233 16.88 8.80 9.73
N GLY A 234 18.00 8.85 9.01
CA GLY A 234 18.21 8.02 7.82
C GLY A 234 18.34 6.54 8.19
N ILE A 235 18.10 5.65 7.23
CA ILE A 235 18.33 4.19 7.36
C ILE A 235 19.82 3.88 7.60
N GLY A 236 20.71 4.82 7.25
CA GLY A 236 22.16 4.64 7.40
C GLY A 236 22.66 3.56 6.45
N LYS A 237 23.40 2.58 6.96
CA LYS A 237 24.01 1.51 6.17
C LYS A 237 23.13 0.27 6.18
N LEU A 238 22.93 -0.34 5.01
CA LEU A 238 22.17 -1.57 4.85
C LEU A 238 23.07 -2.71 4.36
N LEU A 239 22.88 -3.91 4.90
CA LEU A 239 23.52 -5.14 4.41
C LEU A 239 22.47 -6.06 3.77
N ILE A 240 22.77 -6.59 2.59
CA ILE A 240 21.98 -7.62 1.92
C ILE A 240 22.82 -8.89 1.79
N VAL A 241 22.35 -9.97 2.40
CA VAL A 241 22.97 -11.31 2.40
C VAL A 241 22.25 -12.16 1.37
N VAL A 242 22.92 -12.43 0.26
CA VAL A 242 22.32 -13.07 -0.90
C VAL A 242 22.46 -14.60 -0.84
N ASP A 243 21.33 -15.30 -0.80
CA ASP A 243 21.16 -16.74 -1.08
C ASP A 243 22.15 -17.66 -0.35
N MET A 244 22.39 -17.42 0.94
CA MET A 244 23.25 -18.28 1.77
C MET A 244 22.49 -19.54 2.24
N GLN A 245 22.00 -20.33 1.28
CA GLN A 245 21.18 -21.53 1.48
C GLN A 245 22.02 -22.81 1.43
N ASN A 246 21.49 -23.90 2.01
CA ASN A 246 22.16 -25.20 2.02
C ASN A 246 22.57 -25.66 0.62
N ASP A 247 21.68 -25.55 -0.37
CA ASP A 247 21.96 -25.98 -1.74
C ASP A 247 23.12 -25.24 -2.41
N PHE A 248 23.37 -23.98 -2.05
CA PHE A 248 24.46 -23.19 -2.62
C PHE A 248 25.79 -23.32 -1.85
N ILE A 249 25.76 -23.84 -0.62
CA ILE A 249 26.97 -23.99 0.20
C ILE A 249 27.53 -25.41 0.08
N ASP A 250 26.76 -26.43 0.47
CA ASP A 250 27.21 -27.82 0.48
C ASP A 250 26.19 -28.83 -0.08
N GLY A 251 25.05 -28.36 -0.59
CA GLY A 251 24.02 -29.16 -1.25
C GLY A 251 24.15 -29.21 -2.78
N ALA A 252 23.02 -29.17 -3.50
CA ALA A 252 22.91 -29.50 -4.92
C ALA A 252 23.85 -28.69 -5.84
N LEU A 253 24.09 -27.42 -5.51
CA LEU A 253 24.93 -26.48 -6.24
C LEU A 253 26.10 -25.95 -5.39
N GLY A 254 26.46 -26.66 -4.32
CA GLY A 254 27.51 -26.27 -3.39
C GLY A 254 28.91 -26.27 -3.99
N THR A 255 29.75 -25.33 -3.55
CA THR A 255 31.16 -25.21 -4.00
C THR A 255 32.12 -25.06 -2.82
N LYS A 256 33.41 -25.35 -3.05
CA LYS A 256 34.45 -25.13 -2.02
C LYS A 256 34.66 -23.66 -1.74
N GLU A 257 34.46 -22.84 -2.76
CA GLU A 257 34.52 -21.38 -2.71
C GLU A 257 33.39 -20.85 -1.82
N ALA A 258 32.16 -21.33 -1.98
CA ALA A 258 31.02 -20.96 -1.13
C ALA A 258 31.24 -21.34 0.35
N GLN A 259 31.71 -22.55 0.63
CA GLN A 259 32.04 -22.97 2.00
C GLN A 259 33.17 -22.15 2.61
N LYS A 260 34.11 -21.68 1.79
CA LYS A 260 35.28 -20.92 2.28
C LYS A 260 34.91 -19.52 2.76
N ILE A 261 33.92 -18.86 2.15
CA ILE A 261 33.49 -17.50 2.54
C ILE A 261 32.56 -17.48 3.75
N LEU A 262 31.97 -18.62 4.13
CA LEU A 262 30.97 -18.70 5.20
C LEU A 262 31.44 -18.05 6.52
N PRO A 263 32.66 -18.28 7.03
CA PRO A 263 33.12 -17.62 8.25
C PRO A 263 33.18 -16.09 8.13
N ASP A 264 33.64 -15.59 6.98
CA ASP A 264 33.74 -14.15 6.70
C ASP A 264 32.35 -13.51 6.59
N VAL A 265 31.39 -14.20 5.95
CA VAL A 265 29.98 -13.78 5.87
C VAL A 265 29.35 -13.71 7.27
N VAL A 266 29.54 -14.76 8.08
CA VAL A 266 29.03 -14.81 9.47
C VAL A 266 29.62 -13.69 10.33
N GLU A 267 30.92 -13.42 10.20
CA GLU A 267 31.59 -12.32 10.90
C GLU A 267 31.04 -10.97 10.43
N LYS A 268 30.85 -10.78 9.12
CA LYS A 268 30.30 -9.57 8.54
C LYS A 268 28.91 -9.27 9.10
N ILE A 269 27.99 -10.24 9.10
CA ILE A 269 26.63 -10.07 9.62
C ILE A 269 26.66 -9.67 11.10
N LYS A 270 27.48 -10.34 11.92
CA LYS A 270 27.57 -10.07 13.37
C LYS A 270 28.15 -8.71 13.72
N THR A 271 28.99 -8.15 12.84
CA THR A 271 29.73 -6.91 13.09
C THR A 271 29.16 -5.73 12.30
N PHE A 272 28.15 -5.97 11.46
CA PHE A 272 27.52 -4.90 10.68
C PHE A 272 26.66 -4.02 11.59
N GLU A 273 26.90 -2.72 11.51
CA GLU A 273 26.13 -1.71 12.23
C GLU A 273 25.07 -1.14 11.28
N GLY A 274 23.88 -1.75 11.30
CA GLY A 274 22.74 -1.36 10.48
C GLY A 274 21.78 -2.53 10.21
N PRO A 275 20.66 -2.31 9.49
CA PRO A 275 19.74 -3.37 9.15
C PRO A 275 20.38 -4.41 8.22
N VAL A 276 19.90 -5.66 8.31
CA VAL A 276 20.38 -6.79 7.51
C VAL A 276 19.19 -7.51 6.88
N LEU A 277 19.16 -7.57 5.55
CA LEU A 277 18.18 -8.32 4.78
C LEU A 277 18.82 -9.58 4.18
N PHE A 278 18.01 -10.61 3.99
CA PHE A 278 18.43 -11.89 3.44
C PHE A 278 17.60 -12.17 2.20
N THR A 279 18.22 -12.68 1.14
CA THR A 279 17.45 -13.29 0.05
C THR A 279 17.49 -14.81 0.14
N GLN A 280 16.41 -15.41 -0.30
CA GLN A 280 16.28 -16.85 -0.43
C GLN A 280 15.79 -17.15 -1.84
N ASP A 281 16.62 -17.81 -2.63
CA ASP A 281 16.19 -18.33 -3.91
C ASP A 281 15.13 -19.41 -3.66
N THR A 282 13.98 -19.30 -4.32
CA THR A 282 12.84 -20.17 -4.06
C THR A 282 12.24 -20.65 -5.36
N HIS A 283 12.18 -21.96 -5.51
CA HIS A 283 11.59 -22.64 -6.65
C HIS A 283 10.48 -23.59 -6.21
N GLU A 284 9.56 -23.88 -7.12
CA GLU A 284 8.47 -24.84 -6.89
C GLU A 284 8.76 -26.18 -7.58
N GLU A 285 7.96 -27.21 -7.28
CA GLU A 285 8.14 -28.58 -7.81
C GLU A 285 8.22 -28.65 -9.35
N ASN A 286 7.68 -27.66 -10.06
CA ASN A 286 7.74 -27.57 -11.52
C ASN A 286 9.02 -26.90 -12.05
N TYR A 287 10.07 -26.73 -11.23
CA TYR A 287 11.32 -26.05 -11.59
C TYR A 287 11.88 -26.49 -12.95
N LEU A 288 11.94 -27.79 -13.24
CA LEU A 288 12.47 -28.32 -14.51
C LEU A 288 11.65 -27.90 -15.76
N GLU A 289 10.42 -27.43 -15.58
CA GLU A 289 9.56 -26.92 -16.66
C GLU A 289 9.80 -25.42 -16.94
N THR A 290 10.43 -24.70 -16.02
CA THR A 290 10.73 -23.26 -16.14
C THR A 290 11.79 -22.97 -17.20
N GLN A 291 11.99 -21.69 -17.53
CA GLN A 291 13.07 -21.30 -18.46
C GLN A 291 14.45 -21.59 -17.87
N GLU A 292 14.60 -21.38 -16.56
CA GLU A 292 15.84 -21.61 -15.83
C GLU A 292 16.15 -23.10 -15.73
N GLY A 293 15.19 -23.91 -15.26
CA GLY A 293 15.37 -25.36 -15.12
C GLY A 293 15.71 -26.08 -16.43
N LYS A 294 15.26 -25.54 -17.57
CA LYS A 294 15.67 -26.04 -18.90
C LYS A 294 17.14 -25.77 -19.23
N LYS A 295 17.73 -24.71 -18.67
CA LYS A 295 19.14 -24.32 -18.88
C LYS A 295 20.07 -24.82 -17.78
N LEU A 296 19.56 -24.97 -16.56
CA LEU A 296 20.23 -25.55 -15.39
C LEU A 296 19.36 -26.70 -14.86
N PRO A 297 19.44 -27.91 -15.45
CA PRO A 297 18.59 -29.04 -15.10
C PRO A 297 19.07 -29.76 -13.82
N VAL A 298 19.23 -29.00 -12.74
CA VAL A 298 19.58 -29.46 -11.40
C VAL A 298 18.55 -28.83 -10.47
N GLU A 299 17.71 -29.67 -9.86
CA GLU A 299 16.77 -29.21 -8.83
C GLU A 299 17.56 -28.69 -7.64
N HIS A 300 17.21 -27.49 -7.20
CA HIS A 300 17.81 -26.80 -6.07
C HIS A 300 16.78 -25.83 -5.51
N CYS A 301 16.92 -25.48 -4.24
CA CYS A 301 16.13 -24.44 -3.58
C CYS A 301 14.61 -24.61 -3.74
N ILE A 302 14.15 -25.86 -3.85
CA ILE A 302 12.72 -26.18 -3.92
C ILE A 302 12.10 -25.91 -2.55
N ARG A 303 11.02 -25.12 -2.51
CA ARG A 303 10.35 -24.70 -1.29
C ARG A 303 10.13 -25.85 -0.30
N GLU A 304 10.31 -25.55 0.98
CA GLU A 304 10.19 -26.49 2.12
C GLU A 304 11.24 -27.62 2.17
N THR A 305 12.09 -27.78 1.17
CA THR A 305 13.17 -28.79 1.22
C THR A 305 14.33 -28.37 2.13
N GLU A 306 15.15 -29.33 2.56
CA GLU A 306 16.35 -29.01 3.34
C GLU A 306 17.35 -28.16 2.54
N GLY A 307 17.48 -28.39 1.24
CA GLY A 307 18.36 -27.60 0.36
C GLY A 307 17.96 -26.12 0.27
N TRP A 308 16.66 -25.84 0.35
CA TRP A 308 16.10 -24.49 0.30
C TRP A 308 16.36 -23.66 1.54
N LYS A 309 16.46 -24.25 2.73
CA LYS A 309 16.65 -23.48 3.97
C LYS A 309 17.97 -22.70 3.95
N LEU A 310 17.97 -21.52 4.58
CA LEU A 310 19.21 -20.80 4.91
C LEU A 310 20.16 -21.72 5.70
N TYR A 311 21.46 -21.57 5.47
CA TYR A 311 22.46 -22.36 6.17
C TYR A 311 22.33 -22.16 7.69
N PRO A 312 22.48 -23.19 8.54
CA PRO A 312 22.17 -23.09 9.96
C PRO A 312 22.87 -21.93 10.69
N GLU A 313 24.12 -21.62 10.33
CA GLU A 313 24.88 -20.51 10.92
C GLU A 313 24.35 -19.13 10.51
N ILE A 314 23.74 -19.03 9.32
CA ILE A 314 23.14 -17.80 8.79
C ILE A 314 21.72 -17.65 9.32
N ALA A 315 20.93 -18.72 9.30
CA ALA A 315 19.57 -18.74 9.84
C ALA A 315 19.54 -18.27 11.31
N ALA A 316 20.55 -18.64 12.11
CA ALA A 316 20.69 -18.20 13.49
C ALA A 316 20.95 -16.69 13.68
N LEU A 317 21.24 -15.95 12.59
CA LEU A 317 21.58 -14.52 12.60
C LEU A 317 20.52 -13.64 11.92
N VAL A 318 19.45 -14.24 11.38
CA VAL A 318 18.38 -13.51 10.67
C VAL A 318 17.62 -12.57 11.61
N GLY A 319 17.46 -12.96 12.87
CA GLY A 319 16.60 -12.26 13.82
C GLY A 319 15.13 -12.57 13.52
N ASP A 320 14.50 -11.74 12.71
CA ASP A 320 13.08 -11.86 12.31
C ASP A 320 12.93 -12.52 10.93
N GLU A 321 11.95 -13.41 10.79
CA GLU A 321 11.65 -14.07 9.50
C GLU A 321 11.24 -13.06 8.42
N GLU A 322 10.69 -11.90 8.80
CA GLU A 322 10.37 -10.79 7.88
C GLU A 322 11.60 -10.20 7.17
N ASN A 323 12.81 -10.42 7.70
CA ASN A 323 14.05 -10.00 7.05
C ASN A 323 14.44 -10.91 5.86
N ILE A 324 13.73 -12.01 5.63
CA ILE A 324 14.00 -12.96 4.55
C ILE A 324 13.05 -12.70 3.38
N ILE A 325 13.63 -12.43 2.22
CA ILE A 325 12.89 -12.17 0.98
C ILE A 325 13.10 -13.33 0.02
N GLU A 326 12.04 -14.08 -0.20
CA GLU A 326 12.03 -15.15 -1.17
C GLU A 326 11.94 -14.61 -2.60
N LYS A 327 12.74 -15.14 -3.52
CA LYS A 327 12.73 -14.72 -4.92
C LYS A 327 12.72 -15.91 -5.88
N PRO A 328 11.89 -15.88 -6.94
CA PRO A 328 11.90 -16.91 -7.99
C PRO A 328 12.86 -16.59 -9.14
N THR A 329 13.75 -15.60 -8.96
CA THR A 329 14.65 -15.09 -10.00
C THR A 329 16.00 -14.71 -9.40
N PHE A 330 17.03 -14.51 -10.24
CA PHE A 330 18.39 -14.21 -9.76
C PHE A 330 18.49 -12.93 -8.92
N GLY A 331 17.91 -11.82 -9.39
CA GLY A 331 17.86 -10.56 -8.65
C GLY A 331 16.48 -10.33 -8.05
N SER A 332 16.41 -9.77 -6.85
CA SER A 332 15.14 -9.42 -6.22
C SER A 332 14.66 -8.05 -6.74
N ALA A 333 13.68 -8.07 -7.65
CA ALA A 333 12.99 -6.85 -8.06
C ALA A 333 12.21 -6.22 -6.89
N GLU A 334 11.76 -7.05 -5.96
CA GLU A 334 11.11 -6.66 -4.71
C GLU A 334 11.99 -5.77 -3.85
N ILE A 335 13.20 -6.22 -3.50
CA ILE A 335 14.15 -5.43 -2.70
C ILE A 335 14.47 -4.12 -3.40
N ALA A 336 14.71 -4.15 -4.71
CA ALA A 336 15.07 -2.94 -5.44
C ALA A 336 13.92 -1.92 -5.48
N ALA A 337 12.68 -2.39 -5.66
CA ALA A 337 11.49 -1.54 -5.60
C ALA A 337 11.26 -0.98 -4.19
N MET A 338 11.35 -1.84 -3.16
CA MET A 338 11.20 -1.47 -1.75
C MET A 338 12.21 -0.38 -1.36
N LEU A 339 13.50 -0.61 -1.59
CA LEU A 339 14.55 0.36 -1.24
C LEU A 339 14.48 1.62 -2.10
N GLY A 340 14.10 1.50 -3.37
CA GLY A 340 13.79 2.62 -4.25
C GLY A 340 12.77 3.57 -3.62
N LYS A 341 11.65 3.03 -3.15
CA LYS A 341 10.59 3.80 -2.47
C LYS A 341 11.08 4.36 -1.12
N MET A 342 11.78 3.57 -0.31
CA MET A 342 12.30 4.03 0.99
C MET A 342 13.25 5.22 0.85
N SER A 343 14.07 5.24 -0.21
CA SER A 343 15.01 6.33 -0.46
C SER A 343 14.37 7.70 -0.72
N GLU A 344 13.07 7.75 -1.03
CA GLU A 344 12.33 9.01 -1.19
C GLU A 344 12.04 9.70 0.15
N LYS A 345 11.95 8.91 1.22
CA LYS A 345 11.55 9.38 2.56
C LYS A 345 12.72 9.37 3.55
N PHE A 346 13.64 8.43 3.40
CA PHE A 346 14.76 8.20 4.31
C PHE A 346 16.09 8.19 3.56
N GLU A 347 17.12 8.78 4.15
CA GLU A 347 18.46 8.70 3.58
C GLU A 347 19.05 7.30 3.77
N ILE A 348 19.46 6.67 2.67
CA ILE A 348 20.25 5.43 2.66
C ILE A 348 21.70 5.81 2.37
N GLU A 349 22.58 5.69 3.36
CA GLU A 349 24.00 6.05 3.24
C GLU A 349 24.74 5.12 2.27
N SER A 350 24.50 3.82 2.36
CA SER A 350 25.05 2.82 1.44
C SER A 350 24.37 1.47 1.58
N ILE A 351 24.44 0.66 0.52
CA ILE A 351 23.96 -0.72 0.51
C ILE A 351 25.13 -1.65 0.21
N THR A 352 25.45 -2.55 1.13
CA THR A 352 26.49 -3.57 0.95
C THR A 352 25.85 -4.91 0.61
N LEU A 353 26.34 -5.59 -0.43
CA LEU A 353 25.95 -6.94 -0.78
C LEU A 353 27.06 -7.94 -0.46
N ILE A 354 26.67 -9.08 0.09
CA ILE A 354 27.50 -10.27 0.31
C ILE A 354 26.73 -11.53 -0.08
N GLY A 355 27.40 -12.67 -0.22
CA GLY A 355 26.76 -13.98 -0.40
C GLY A 355 27.02 -14.63 -1.76
N LEU A 356 26.03 -15.36 -2.27
CA LEU A 356 26.17 -16.33 -3.35
C LEU A 356 25.11 -16.13 -4.46
N CYS A 357 25.37 -16.54 -5.70
CA CYS A 357 26.69 -16.58 -6.32
C CYS A 357 27.06 -15.20 -6.86
N THR A 358 28.33 -14.80 -6.77
CA THR A 358 28.80 -13.47 -7.21
C THR A 358 28.42 -13.16 -8.66
N ASP A 359 28.52 -14.18 -9.52
CA ASP A 359 28.31 -14.13 -10.97
C ASP A 359 26.87 -14.36 -11.43
N ILE A 360 25.94 -14.54 -10.48
CA ILE A 360 24.52 -14.73 -10.76
C ILE A 360 23.70 -13.78 -9.86
N CYS A 361 23.36 -14.20 -8.64
CA CYS A 361 22.41 -13.47 -7.80
C CYS A 361 22.98 -12.17 -7.22
N VAL A 362 24.24 -12.13 -6.80
CA VAL A 362 24.85 -10.90 -6.25
C VAL A 362 24.94 -9.83 -7.33
N ILE A 363 25.47 -10.17 -8.52
CA ILE A 363 25.54 -9.21 -9.64
C ILE A 363 24.15 -8.78 -10.11
N SER A 364 23.17 -9.68 -10.19
CA SER A 364 21.80 -9.32 -10.55
C SER A 364 21.17 -8.36 -9.54
N ASN A 365 21.31 -8.61 -8.23
CA ASN A 365 20.82 -7.70 -7.20
C ASN A 365 21.55 -6.36 -7.24
N ALA A 366 22.88 -6.35 -7.31
CA ALA A 366 23.67 -5.12 -7.31
C ALA A 366 23.36 -4.22 -8.53
N MET A 367 23.21 -4.81 -9.72
CA MET A 367 22.83 -4.08 -10.93
C MET A 367 21.40 -3.53 -10.86
N THR A 368 20.46 -4.32 -10.32
CA THR A 368 19.07 -3.89 -10.16
C THR A 368 18.98 -2.74 -9.16
N LEU A 369 19.66 -2.86 -8.01
CA LEU A 369 19.75 -1.79 -7.02
C LEU A 369 20.37 -0.52 -7.59
N LYS A 370 21.48 -0.63 -8.34
CA LYS A 370 22.10 0.53 -8.99
C LYS A 370 21.16 1.22 -9.99
N ALA A 371 20.27 0.47 -10.63
CA ALA A 371 19.28 1.03 -11.55
C ALA A 371 18.16 1.79 -10.83
N PHE A 372 17.69 1.27 -9.68
CA PHE A 372 16.64 1.91 -8.88
C PHE A 372 17.16 3.07 -8.01
N LEU A 373 18.40 2.98 -7.55
CA LEU A 373 19.03 3.90 -6.60
C LEU A 373 20.33 4.47 -7.20
N PRO A 374 20.24 5.34 -8.22
CA PRO A 374 21.42 5.78 -8.97
C PRO A 374 22.45 6.52 -8.09
N GLU A 375 21.98 7.21 -7.06
CA GLU A 375 22.80 8.06 -6.17
C GLU A 375 23.20 7.38 -4.86
N VAL A 376 22.66 6.20 -4.54
CA VAL A 376 23.06 5.44 -3.35
C VAL A 376 24.33 4.63 -3.66
N PRO A 377 25.39 4.73 -2.85
CA PRO A 377 26.56 3.87 -2.98
C PRO A 377 26.18 2.39 -2.81
N ILE A 378 26.39 1.61 -3.87
CA ILE A 378 26.25 0.15 -3.84
C ILE A 378 27.65 -0.44 -3.71
N ILE A 379 27.84 -1.26 -2.68
CA ILE A 379 29.11 -1.87 -2.30
C ILE A 379 28.97 -3.37 -2.38
N VAL A 380 29.99 -4.07 -2.89
CA VAL A 380 30.10 -5.53 -2.84
C VAL A 380 31.38 -5.87 -2.09
N ASP A 381 31.23 -6.55 -0.95
CA ASP A 381 32.37 -7.04 -0.17
C ASP A 381 32.85 -8.35 -0.78
N SER A 382 33.93 -8.26 -1.56
CA SER A 382 34.42 -9.36 -2.40
C SER A 382 34.92 -10.54 -1.57
N LYS A 383 35.36 -10.30 -0.32
CA LYS A 383 35.79 -11.36 0.59
C LYS A 383 34.63 -12.21 1.08
N CYS A 384 33.44 -11.61 1.15
CA CYS A 384 32.21 -12.27 1.58
C CYS A 384 31.37 -12.76 0.39
N CYS A 385 32.00 -12.97 -0.77
CA CYS A 385 31.35 -13.30 -2.03
C CYS A 385 32.09 -14.47 -2.71
N ALA A 386 31.35 -15.41 -3.28
CA ALA A 386 31.92 -16.47 -4.11
C ALA A 386 31.04 -16.69 -5.34
N GLY A 387 31.68 -16.81 -6.50
CA GLY A 387 31.01 -17.20 -7.74
C GLY A 387 31.04 -18.71 -7.94
N VAL A 388 30.31 -19.18 -8.96
CA VAL A 388 30.28 -20.61 -9.36
C VAL A 388 31.71 -21.13 -9.65
N THR A 389 32.57 -20.26 -10.18
CA THR A 389 34.00 -20.50 -10.34
C THR A 389 34.80 -19.26 -9.93
N PRO A 390 36.09 -19.40 -9.58
CA PRO A 390 36.95 -18.24 -9.34
C PRO A 390 37.03 -17.28 -10.54
N GLU A 391 37.01 -17.80 -11.77
CA GLU A 391 37.05 -16.97 -12.97
C GLU A 391 35.76 -16.17 -13.17
N SER A 392 34.60 -16.81 -12.98
CA SER A 392 33.30 -16.14 -13.13
C SER A 392 33.05 -15.12 -12.01
N HIS A 393 33.46 -15.42 -10.78
CA HIS A 393 33.51 -14.45 -9.67
C HIS A 393 34.26 -13.17 -10.08
N GLU A 394 35.50 -13.32 -10.54
CA GLU A 394 36.33 -12.21 -10.99
C GLU A 394 35.72 -11.42 -12.15
N ASN A 395 35.08 -12.11 -13.10
CA ASN A 395 34.40 -11.45 -14.22
C ASN A 395 33.19 -10.63 -13.75
N ALA A 396 32.43 -11.13 -12.78
CA ALA A 396 31.29 -10.43 -12.20
C ALA A 396 31.70 -9.18 -11.42
N LEU A 397 32.75 -9.27 -10.59
CA LEU A 397 33.31 -8.10 -9.89
C LEU A 397 33.72 -6.99 -10.86
N ARG A 398 34.38 -7.35 -11.98
CA ARG A 398 34.77 -6.38 -13.02
C ARG A 398 33.57 -5.75 -13.71
N ALA A 399 32.53 -6.54 -13.99
CA ALA A 399 31.29 -6.05 -14.59
C ALA A 399 30.58 -5.06 -13.67
N MET A 400 30.46 -5.38 -12.38
CA MET A 400 29.89 -4.48 -11.36
C MET A 400 30.69 -3.19 -11.21
N SER A 401 32.02 -3.28 -11.15
CA SER A 401 32.90 -2.12 -11.09
C SER A 401 32.74 -1.18 -12.29
N ALA A 402 32.51 -1.72 -13.49
CA ALA A 402 32.24 -0.92 -14.69
C ALA A 402 30.93 -0.12 -14.59
N CYS A 403 29.98 -0.56 -13.76
CA CYS A 403 28.72 0.11 -13.48
C CYS A 403 28.77 1.02 -12.23
N GLN A 404 29.98 1.38 -11.77
CA GLN A 404 30.20 2.22 -10.59
C GLN A 404 29.66 1.61 -9.27
N ILE A 405 29.62 0.28 -9.19
CA ILE A 405 29.45 -0.45 -7.93
C ILE A 405 30.84 -0.59 -7.30
N GLU A 406 30.95 -0.24 -6.03
CA GLU A 406 32.20 -0.28 -5.28
C GLU A 406 32.53 -1.72 -4.87
N ILE A 407 33.73 -2.19 -5.20
CA ILE A 407 34.20 -3.52 -4.79
C ILE A 407 35.25 -3.35 -3.70
N VAL A 408 34.99 -3.92 -2.51
CA VAL A 408 35.85 -3.78 -1.32
C VAL A 408 36.46 -5.09 -0.85
#